data_AF-A0A355CIM8-F1
#
_entry.id   AF-A0A355CIM8-F1
#
_cell.length_a   1.000
_cell.length_b   1.000
_cell.length_c   1.000
_cell.angle_alpha   90.00
_cell.angle_beta   90.00
_cell.angle_gamma   90.00
#
_symmetry.space_group_name_H-M   'P 1'
#
loop_
_entity.id
_entity.type
_entity.pdbx_description
1 polymer ?
#
loop_
_entity_poly.entity_id
_entity_poly.type
_entity_poly.pdbx_seq_one_letter_code
_entity_poly.pdbx_strand_id
1 'polypeptide(L)'
;MLDVLNTFNRFPLAELEVGQQLYWQLGNLKVHGQVFLTSWFVIAVLVIVSILGTSKIQRIPSGMQNLMEYALEFIRDLAKNQIGEKEYRPWVPFVGTLFLFIFVSNWSGALIPWKL
;
A
#
# COMPACT_ATOMS: atom_id res chain seq x y z
N MET A 1 -33.85 -40.62 -4.83
CA MET A 1 -32.36 -40.51 -4.85
C MET A 1 -31.89 -39.35 -5.74
N LEU A 2 -32.56 -39.06 -6.86
CA LEU A 2 -32.28 -37.89 -7.71
C LEU A 2 -32.75 -36.54 -7.14
N ASP A 3 -33.77 -36.53 -6.26
CA ASP A 3 -34.25 -35.28 -5.63
C ASP A 3 -33.28 -34.68 -4.62
N VAL A 4 -32.47 -35.51 -3.94
CA VAL A 4 -31.47 -35.02 -2.96
C VAL A 4 -30.39 -34.20 -3.66
N LEU A 5 -29.97 -34.60 -4.87
CA LEU A 5 -29.00 -33.86 -5.69
C LEU A 5 -29.54 -32.51 -6.16
N ASN A 6 -30.84 -32.41 -6.44
CA ASN A 6 -31.47 -31.15 -6.83
C ASN A 6 -31.65 -30.18 -5.65
N THR A 7 -31.70 -30.68 -4.41
CA THR A 7 -31.74 -29.87 -3.20
C THR A 7 -30.39 -29.19 -2.92
N PHE A 8 -29.26 -29.85 -3.24
CA PHE A 8 -27.93 -29.25 -3.11
C PHE A 8 -27.70 -28.05 -4.04
N ASN A 9 -28.33 -28.05 -5.22
CA ASN A 9 -28.24 -26.95 -6.20
C ASN A 9 -29.08 -25.71 -5.83
N ARG A 10 -29.84 -25.75 -4.73
CA ARG A 10 -30.62 -24.60 -4.22
C ARG A 10 -29.90 -23.81 -3.13
N PHE A 11 -28.78 -24.31 -2.62
CA PHE A 11 -27.93 -23.51 -1.76
C PHE A 11 -27.18 -22.52 -2.66
N PRO A 12 -27.19 -21.21 -2.36
CA PRO A 12 -26.21 -20.31 -2.92
C PRO A 12 -24.88 -20.71 -2.26
N LEU A 13 -24.27 -21.77 -2.78
CA LEU A 13 -22.85 -22.00 -2.60
C LEU A 13 -22.22 -20.69 -3.02
N ALA A 14 -21.69 -19.96 -2.03
CA ALA A 14 -21.20 -18.60 -2.15
C ALA A 14 -20.76 -18.34 -3.57
N GLU A 15 -21.46 -17.46 -4.29
CA GLU A 15 -20.98 -16.93 -5.55
C GLU A 15 -19.51 -16.63 -5.29
N LEU A 16 -18.63 -17.42 -5.91
CA LEU A 16 -17.23 -17.10 -5.96
C LEU A 16 -17.23 -15.83 -6.80
N GLU A 17 -17.43 -14.68 -6.15
CA GLU A 17 -17.04 -13.39 -6.67
C GLU A 17 -15.52 -13.49 -6.80
N VAL A 18 -15.10 -14.16 -7.88
CA VAL A 18 -13.76 -14.03 -8.44
C VAL A 18 -13.67 -12.53 -8.66
N GLY A 19 -13.01 -11.83 -7.72
CA GLY A 19 -13.06 -10.38 -7.61
C GLY A 19 -12.92 -9.77 -8.99
N GLN A 20 -13.80 -8.82 -9.32
CA GLN A 20 -13.77 -8.19 -10.64
C GLN A 20 -12.40 -7.56 -10.83
N GLN A 21 -11.57 -8.21 -11.66
CA GLN A 21 -10.21 -7.77 -11.90
C GLN A 21 -10.23 -6.90 -13.15
N LEU A 22 -9.96 -5.61 -12.97
CA LEU A 22 -9.83 -4.69 -14.08
C LEU A 22 -8.57 -5.01 -14.88
N TYR A 23 -8.76 -5.56 -16.08
CA TYR A 23 -7.69 -5.81 -17.04
C TYR A 23 -7.70 -4.78 -18.17
N TRP A 24 -6.53 -4.27 -18.51
CA TRP A 24 -6.30 -3.49 -19.71
C TRP A 24 -5.60 -4.37 -20.74
N GLN A 25 -6.09 -4.36 -21.98
CA GLN A 25 -5.43 -5.03 -23.10
C GLN A 25 -4.59 -4.00 -23.86
N LEU A 26 -3.27 -4.11 -23.76
CA LEU A 26 -2.33 -3.35 -24.59
C LEU A 26 -1.75 -4.29 -25.65
N GLY A 27 -2.36 -4.29 -26.83
CA GLY A 27 -2.02 -5.24 -27.89
C GLY A 27 -2.18 -6.68 -27.40
N ASN A 28 -1.08 -7.44 -27.35
CA ASN A 28 -1.08 -8.83 -26.88
C ASN A 28 -0.86 -8.98 -25.37
N LEU A 29 -0.67 -7.88 -24.61
CA LEU A 29 -0.42 -7.92 -23.18
C LEU A 29 -1.68 -7.60 -22.38
N LYS A 30 -2.00 -8.43 -21.39
CA LYS A 30 -3.02 -8.15 -20.38
C LYS A 30 -2.35 -7.59 -19.14
N VAL A 31 -2.71 -6.36 -18.79
CA VAL A 31 -2.16 -5.63 -17.64
C VAL A 31 -3.24 -5.49 -16.57
N HIS A 32 -2.87 -5.71 -15.31
CA HIS A 32 -3.78 -5.51 -14.17
C HIS A 32 -3.97 -4.01 -13.89
N GLY A 33 -4.95 -3.39 -14.54
CA GLY A 33 -5.23 -1.95 -14.44
C GLY A 33 -5.55 -1.51 -13.01
N GLN A 34 -6.23 -2.35 -12.23
CA GLN A 34 -6.52 -2.08 -10.81
C GLN A 34 -5.24 -1.88 -9.99
N VAL A 35 -4.23 -2.73 -10.19
CA VAL A 35 -2.95 -2.64 -9.47
C VAL A 35 -2.24 -1.33 -9.81
N PHE A 36 -2.24 -0.96 -11.10
CA PHE A 36 -1.67 0.31 -11.54
C PHE A 36 -2.38 1.51 -10.89
N LEU A 37 -3.71 1.55 -10.92
CA LEU A 37 -4.47 2.66 -10.36
C LEU A 37 -4.23 2.81 -8.86
N THR A 38 -4.29 1.72 -8.10
CA THR A 38 -4.09 1.78 -6.65
C THR A 38 -2.65 2.10 -6.29
N SER A 39 -1.66 1.54 -7.00
CA SER A 39 -0.24 1.85 -6.74
C SER A 39 0.07 3.32 -7.03
N TRP A 40 -0.41 3.85 -8.15
CA TRP A 40 -0.19 5.25 -8.53
C TRP A 40 -0.86 6.21 -7.55
N PHE A 41 -2.06 5.88 -7.08
CA PHE A 41 -2.72 6.63 -6.01
C PHE A 41 -1.87 6.68 -4.75
N VAL A 42 -1.40 5.54 -4.25
CA VAL A 42 -0.56 5.47 -3.03
C VAL A 42 0.74 6.25 -3.22
N ILE A 43 1.41 6.12 -4.37
CA ILE A 43 2.62 6.88 -4.70
C ILE A 43 2.33 8.37 -4.66
N ALA A 44 1.24 8.83 -5.28
CA ALA A 44 0.86 10.25 -5.29
C ALA A 44 0.63 10.77 -3.87
N VAL A 45 -0.10 10.03 -3.03
CA VAL A 45 -0.32 10.39 -1.62
C VAL A 45 1.01 10.53 -0.88
N LEU A 46 1.90 9.54 -0.99
CA LEU A 46 3.20 9.56 -0.31
C LEU A 46 4.08 10.74 -0.77
N VAL A 47 4.12 11.01 -2.07
CA VAL A 47 4.89 12.15 -2.63
C VAL A 47 4.32 13.48 -2.14
N ILE A 48 3.00 13.66 -2.18
CA ILE A 48 2.34 14.89 -1.72
C ILE A 48 2.61 15.11 -0.24
N VAL A 49 2.39 14.10 0.60
CA VAL A 49 2.64 14.19 2.05
C VAL A 49 4.11 14.50 2.34
N SER A 50 5.03 13.87 1.62
CA SER A 50 6.47 14.12 1.78
C SER A 50 6.82 15.57 1.42
N ILE A 51 6.35 16.07 0.28
CA ILE A 51 6.59 17.45 -0.16
C ILE A 51 6.00 18.46 0.85
N LEU A 52 4.76 18.24 1.28
CA LEU A 52 4.11 19.12 2.26
C LEU A 52 4.88 19.13 3.59
N GLY A 53 5.30 17.95 4.07
CA GLY A 53 6.08 17.79 5.29
C GLY A 53 7.47 18.41 5.23
N THR A 54 8.10 18.49 4.05
CA THR A 54 9.43 19.10 3.87
C THR A 54 9.41 20.54 3.36
N SER A 55 8.23 21.10 3.06
CA SER A 55 8.11 22.41 2.42
C SER A 55 8.56 23.60 3.29
N LYS A 56 8.45 23.48 4.62
CA LYS A 56 8.77 24.55 5.59
C LYS A 56 9.47 23.98 6.83
N ILE A 57 10.66 23.41 6.65
CA ILE A 57 11.42 22.79 7.75
C ILE A 57 11.82 23.85 8.78
N GLN A 58 11.41 23.65 10.02
CA GLN A 58 11.79 24.46 11.18
C GLN A 58 12.79 23.71 12.05
N ARG A 59 13.65 24.44 12.76
CA ARG A 59 14.63 23.85 13.68
C ARG A 59 13.96 23.17 14.89
N ILE A 60 12.85 23.73 15.36
CA ILE A 60 11.98 23.09 16.35
C ILE A 60 10.80 22.56 15.54
N PRO A 61 10.65 21.23 15.41
CA PRO A 61 9.65 20.67 14.52
C PRO A 61 8.25 20.93 15.08
N SER A 62 7.30 21.19 14.17
CA SER A 62 5.90 21.43 14.52
C SER A 62 4.94 20.88 13.44
N GLY A 63 3.72 20.54 13.86
CA GLY A 63 2.66 20.06 12.95
C GLY A 63 3.03 18.78 12.19
N MET A 64 2.97 18.82 10.86
CA MET A 64 3.28 17.65 10.00
C MET A 64 4.76 17.24 10.03
N GLN A 65 5.68 18.17 10.33
CA GLN A 65 7.10 17.84 10.44
C GLN A 65 7.36 16.83 11.56
N ASN A 66 6.66 16.93 12.69
CA ASN A 66 6.77 15.98 13.81
C ASN A 66 6.44 14.55 13.38
N LEU A 67 5.37 14.37 12.61
CA LEU A 67 4.96 13.05 12.14
C LEU A 67 5.98 12.46 11.16
N MET A 68 6.49 13.28 10.24
CA MET A 68 7.48 12.85 9.25
C MET A 68 8.83 12.52 9.88
N GLU A 69 9.28 13.33 10.84
CA GLU A 69 10.51 13.06 11.59
C GLU A 69 10.38 11.80 12.44
N TYR A 70 9.26 11.62 13.13
CA TYR A 70 8.98 10.40 13.88
C TYR A 70 9.02 9.14 12.99
N ALA A 71 8.39 9.21 11.81
CA ALA A 71 8.43 8.11 10.86
C ALA A 71 9.86 7.82 10.37
N LEU A 72 10.64 8.86 10.08
CA LEU A 72 12.04 8.73 9.66
C LEU A 72 12.91 8.14 10.76
N GLU A 73 12.76 8.58 12.01
CA GLU A 73 13.46 8.03 13.17
C GLU A 73 13.14 6.54 13.36
N PHE A 74 11.85 6.18 13.29
CA PHE A 74 11.43 4.78 13.36
C PHE A 74 12.09 3.91 12.28
N ILE A 75 12.09 4.36 11.03
CA ILE A 75 12.72 3.65 9.90
C ILE A 75 14.23 3.57 10.10
N ARG A 76 14.85 4.65 10.60
CA ARG A 76 16.29 4.71 10.86
C ARG A 76 16.70 3.70 11.92
N ASP A 77 15.94 3.60 13.00
CA ASP A 77 16.17 2.64 14.08
C ASP A 77 15.93 1.21 13.61
N LEU A 78 14.88 0.97 12.81
CA LEU A 78 14.65 -0.32 12.18
C LEU A 78 15.84 -0.73 11.29
N ALA A 79 16.30 0.16 10.41
CA ALA A 79 17.45 -0.11 9.55
C ALA A 79 18.73 -0.34 10.37
N LYS A 80 18.96 0.48 11.40
CA LYS A 80 20.12 0.35 12.30
C LYS A 80 20.12 -1.00 13.02
N ASN A 81 18.98 -1.42 13.54
CA ASN A 81 18.86 -2.67 14.31
C ASN A 81 19.02 -3.91 13.42
N GLN A 82 18.56 -3.86 12.17
CA GLN A 82 18.59 -5.02 11.27
C GLN A 82 19.87 -5.13 10.43
N ILE A 83 20.42 -4.00 9.97
CA ILE A 83 21.59 -3.97 9.08
C ILE A 83 22.89 -3.79 9.88
N GLY A 84 22.80 -3.10 11.02
CA GLY A 84 23.94 -2.76 11.86
C GLY A 84 24.34 -1.29 11.78
N GLU A 85 25.01 -0.83 12.84
CA GLU A 85 25.24 0.60 13.11
C GLU A 85 26.12 1.33 12.09
N LYS A 86 27.02 0.60 11.41
CA LYS A 86 27.96 1.21 10.46
C LYS A 86 27.36 1.39 9.07
N GLU A 87 26.56 0.43 8.63
CA GLU A 87 26.14 0.32 7.23
C GLU A 87 24.70 0.74 6.99
N TYR A 88 23.87 1.04 8.02
CA TYR A 88 22.44 1.26 7.79
C TYR A 88 22.08 2.50 6.97
N ARG A 89 22.89 3.58 7.02
CA ARG A 89 22.49 4.91 6.50
C ARG A 89 22.11 4.89 5.01
N PRO A 90 22.88 4.26 4.10
CA PRO A 90 22.51 4.20 2.68
C PRO A 90 21.24 3.39 2.41
N TRP A 91 20.85 2.51 3.32
CA TRP A 91 19.65 1.66 3.17
C TRP A 91 18.38 2.30 3.72
N VAL A 92 18.48 3.38 4.51
CA VAL A 92 17.32 4.08 5.07
C VAL A 92 16.30 4.48 3.98
N PRO A 93 16.70 5.05 2.81
CA PRO A 93 15.73 5.38 1.76
C PRO A 93 15.05 4.14 1.18
N PHE A 94 15.78 3.04 1.00
CA PHE A 94 15.23 1.80 0.45
C PHE A 94 14.23 1.16 1.43
N VAL A 95 14.63 0.99 2.69
CA VAL A 95 13.77 0.44 3.75
C VAL A 95 12.56 1.35 3.97
N GLY A 96 12.76 2.67 3.99
CA GLY A 96 11.70 3.63 4.21
C GLY A 96 10.66 3.66 3.11
N THR A 97 11.09 3.64 1.83
CA THR A 97 10.14 3.57 0.71
C THR A 97 9.34 2.29 0.71
N LEU A 98 9.98 1.13 0.94
CA LEU A 98 9.26 -0.15 1.07
C LEU A 98 8.26 -0.13 2.22
N PHE A 99 8.71 0.29 3.41
CA PHE A 99 7.87 0.34 4.60
C PHE A 99 6.66 1.24 4.40
N LEU A 100 6.87 2.51 4.00
CA LEU A 100 5.80 3.48 3.83
C LEU A 100 4.86 3.10 2.69
N PHE A 101 5.39 2.59 1.57
CA PHE A 101 4.57 2.14 0.45
C PHE A 101 3.66 0.98 0.84
N ILE A 102 4.20 -0.06 1.48
CA ILE A 102 3.41 -1.23 1.89
C ILE A 102 2.41 -0.84 2.99
N PHE A 103 2.85 -0.05 3.97
CA PHE A 103 1.98 0.42 5.06
C PHE A 103 0.78 1.20 4.50
N VAL A 104 1.02 2.23 3.69
CA VAL A 104 -0.08 3.04 3.14
C VAL A 104 -0.91 2.24 2.15
N SER A 105 -0.32 1.34 1.36
CA SER A 105 -1.08 0.44 0.48
C SER A 105 -2.07 -0.41 1.26
N ASN A 106 -1.62 -1.07 2.33
CA ASN A 106 -2.48 -1.91 3.16
C ASN A 106 -3.60 -1.10 3.82
N TRP A 107 -3.28 0.05 4.40
CA TRP A 107 -4.26 0.93 5.02
C TRP A 107 -5.24 1.53 4.00
N SER A 108 -4.76 1.87 2.80
CA SER A 108 -5.63 2.35 1.72
C SER A 108 -6.65 1.28 1.32
N GLY A 109 -6.26 0.00 1.26
CA GLY A 109 -7.17 -1.10 0.94
C GLY A 109 -8.20 -1.36 2.04
N ALA A 110 -7.85 -1.13 3.30
CA ALA A 110 -8.75 -1.33 4.44
C ALA A 110 -9.69 -0.15 4.71
N LEU A 111 -9.22 1.09 4.54
CA LEU A 111 -9.98 2.29 4.89
C LEU A 111 -10.78 2.88 3.73
N ILE A 112 -10.28 2.75 2.50
CA ILE A 112 -10.94 3.32 1.34
C ILE A 112 -11.80 2.22 0.71
N PRO A 113 -13.12 2.38 0.63
CA PRO A 113 -14.00 1.40 0.01
C PRO A 113 -13.85 1.47 -1.51
N TRP A 114 -12.78 0.87 -2.04
CA TRP A 114 -12.54 0.73 -3.47
C TRP A 114 -13.58 -0.24 -4.05
N LYS A 115 -14.67 0.28 -4.60
CA LYS A 115 -15.57 -0.48 -5.49
C LYS A 115 -15.03 -0.44 -6.93
N LEU A 116 -13.80 -0.90 -7.11
CA LEU A 116 -13.11 -0.96 -8.41
C LEU A 116 -13.16 -2.38 -8.97
#